data_AF-A0A817SYD1-F1
#
_entry.id   AF-A0A817SYD1-F1
#
_cell.length_a   1.000
_cell.length_b   1.000
_cell.length_c   1.000
_cell.angle_alpha   90.00
_cell.angle_beta   90.00
_cell.angle_gamma   90.00
#
_symmetry.space_group_name_H-M   'P 1'
#
loop_
_entity.id
_entity.type
_entity.pdbx_description
1 polymer ?
#
loop_
_entity_poly.entity_id
_entity_poly.type
_entity_poly.pdbx_seq_one_letter_code
_entity_poly.pdbx_strand_id
1 'polypeptide(L)' 'MVENLADKAVEIRQAEAYKFDVMGMNGGPIYACACAEALPRLFTMIGAPNSCEPENNTTTKNAVSAVIKI' A
#
# COMPACT_ATOMS: atom_id res chain seq x y z
N MET A 1 4.50 -2.55 -10.24
CA MET A 1 5.08 -1.57 -9.29
C MET A 1 3.95 -0.88 -8.51
N VAL A 2 3.24 0.11 -9.05
CA VAL A 2 2.01 0.62 -8.40
C VAL A 2 0.80 -0.30 -8.62
N GLU A 3 0.74 -1.00 -9.76
CA GLU A 3 -0.41 -1.84 -10.12
C GLU A 3 -0.63 -3.05 -9.19
N ASN A 4 0.45 -3.58 -8.61
CA ASN A 4 0.42 -4.72 -7.69
C ASN A 4 -0.34 -4.42 -6.39
N LEU A 5 -0.56 -3.14 -6.06
CA LEU A 5 -1.45 -2.73 -4.96
C LEU A 5 -2.92 -3.15 -5.21
N ALA A 6 -3.28 -3.45 -6.46
CA ALA A 6 -4.59 -3.93 -6.87
C ALA A 6 -4.56 -5.38 -7.38
N ASP A 7 -3.49 -6.14 -7.09
CA ASP A 7 -3.41 -7.56 -7.47
C ASP A 7 -4.55 -8.37 -6.82
N LYS A 8 -4.93 -9.50 -7.41
CA LYS A 8 -5.95 -10.40 -6.84
C LYS A 8 -5.42 -11.18 -5.64
N ALA A 9 -4.14 -11.56 -5.66
CA ALA A 9 -3.48 -12.24 -4.55
C ALA A 9 -3.23 -11.26 -3.41
N VAL A 10 -3.71 -11.64 -2.22
CA VAL A 10 -3.56 -10.84 -0.99
C VAL A 10 -2.08 -10.63 -0.67
N GLU A 11 -1.27 -11.66 -0.85
CA GLU A 11 0.16 -11.67 -0.53
C GLU A 11 0.94 -10.68 -1.39
N ILE A 12 0.57 -10.55 -2.66
CA ILE A 12 1.17 -9.58 -3.59
C ILE A 12 0.80 -8.17 -3.17
N ARG A 13 -0.49 -7.91 -2.86
CA ARG A 13 -0.94 -6.60 -2.35
C ARG A 13 -0.22 -6.24 -1.05
N GLN A 14 -0.09 -7.20 -0.13
CA GLN A 14 0.56 -6.99 1.16
C GLN A 14 2.03 -6.63 1.00
N ALA A 15 2.75 -7.37 0.16
CA ALA A 15 4.16 -7.13 -0.12
C ALA A 15 4.39 -5.77 -0.80
N GLU A 16 3.55 -5.40 -1.77
CA GLU A 16 3.69 -4.11 -2.44
C GLU A 16 3.33 -2.95 -1.50
N ALA A 17 2.29 -3.06 -0.67
CA ALA A 17 1.96 -2.03 0.32
C ALA A 17 3.11 -1.81 1.32
N TYR A 18 3.75 -2.89 1.81
CA TYR A 18 4.93 -2.79 2.67
C TYR A 18 6.13 -2.13 1.97
N LYS A 19 6.32 -2.39 0.68
CA LYS A 19 7.38 -1.74 -0.09
C LYS A 19 7.16 -0.23 -0.18
N PHE A 20 5.93 0.24 -0.37
CA PHE A 20 5.60 1.68 -0.37
C PHE A 20 5.78 2.32 1.00
N ASP A 21 5.51 1.60 2.08
CA ASP A 21 5.85 2.01 3.45
C ASP A 21 7.37 2.28 3.58
N VAL A 22 8.20 1.32 3.17
CA VAL A 22 9.67 1.47 3.23
C VAL A 22 10.17 2.59 2.32
N MET A 23 9.59 2.73 1.12
CA MET A 23 9.96 3.80 0.18
C MET A 23 9.60 5.20 0.71
N GLY A 24 8.42 5.37 1.32
CA GLY A 24 8.03 6.64 1.95
C GLY A 24 8.94 7.01 3.11
N MET A 25 9.26 6.04 3.98
CA MET A 25 10.04 6.31 5.18
C MET A 25 11.55 6.45 4.94
N ASN A 26 12.13 5.61 4.06
CA ASN A 26 13.58 5.46 3.92
C ASN A 26 14.11 5.67 2.48
N GLY A 27 13.23 5.79 1.48
CA GLY A 27 13.64 5.80 0.06
C GLY A 27 14.27 7.11 -0.40
N GLY A 28 13.93 8.22 0.24
CA GLY A 28 14.38 9.56 -0.15
C GLY A 28 13.69 10.11 -1.41
N PRO A 29 14.07 11.33 -1.86
CA PRO A 29 13.31 12.10 -2.85
C PRO A 29 13.13 11.42 -4.22
N ILE A 30 14.01 10.48 -4.58
CA ILE A 30 13.94 9.76 -5.85
C ILE A 30 12.66 8.92 -6.00
N TYR A 31 11.99 8.55 -4.90
CA TYR A 31 10.74 7.80 -4.92
C TYR A 31 9.49 8.68 -4.82
N ALA A 32 9.62 10.00 -4.73
CA ALA A 32 8.48 10.90 -4.49
C ALA A 32 7.35 10.72 -5.51
N CYS A 33 7.67 10.64 -6.81
CA CYS A 33 6.66 10.41 -7.85
C CYS A 33 5.98 9.05 -7.70
N ALA A 34 6.74 7.98 -7.45
CA ALA A 34 6.18 6.65 -7.27
C ALA A 34 5.27 6.56 -6.04
N CYS A 35 5.66 7.19 -4.92
CA CYS A 35 4.85 7.27 -3.71
C CYS A 35 3.55 8.06 -3.96
N ALA A 36 3.61 9.19 -4.66
CA ALA A 36 2.43 9.96 -5.02
C ALA A 36 1.46 9.16 -5.91
N GLU A 37 1.96 8.41 -6.89
CA GLU A 37 1.16 7.55 -7.77
C GLU A 37 0.49 6.37 -7.03
N ALA A 38 1.06 5.92 -5.91
CA ALA A 38 0.52 4.83 -5.11
C ALA A 38 -0.68 5.22 -4.24
N LEU A 39 -0.74 6.49 -3.81
CA LEU A 39 -1.73 6.96 -2.83
C LEU A 39 -3.20 6.61 -3.19
N PRO A 40 -3.69 6.82 -4.43
CA PRO A 40 -5.08 6.49 -4.77
C PRO A 40 -5.41 5.01 -4.57
N ARG A 41 -4.46 4.11 -4.85
CA ARG A 41 -4.65 2.66 -4.69
C ARG A 41 -4.57 2.23 -3.24
N LEU A 42 -3.67 2.84 -2.46
CA LEU A 42 -3.61 2.64 -1.02
C LEU A 42 -4.92 3.08 -0.34
N PHE A 43 -5.45 4.25 -0.69
CA PHE A 43 -6.75 4.70 -0.19
C PHE A 43 -7.90 3.78 -0.59
N THR A 44 -7.89 3.27 -1.82
CA THR A 44 -8.88 2.28 -2.28
C THR A 44 -8.82 1.00 -1.45
N MET A 45 -7.61 0.50 -1.16
CA MET A 45 -7.42 -0.69 -0.33
C MET A 45 -7.93 -0.48 1.10
N ILE A 46 -7.67 0.69 1.69
CA ILE A 46 -8.13 1.05 3.05
C ILE A 46 -9.66 1.14 3.10
N GLY A 47 -10.26 1.77 2.10
CA GLY A 47 -11.71 1.99 2.02
C GLY A 47 -12.53 0.80 1.50
N ALA A 48 -11.89 -0.33 1.16
CA ALA A 48 -12.60 -1.50 0.66
C ALA A 48 -13.54 -2.07 1.74
N PRO A 49 -14.77 -2.51 1.39
CA PRO A 49 -15.75 -2.98 2.37
C PRO A 49 -15.29 -4.22 3.16
N ASN A 50 -14.37 -5.01 2.59
CA ASN A 50 -13.79 -6.20 3.20
C ASN A 50 -12.38 -5.95 3.79
N SER A 51 -11.98 -4.70 3.99
CA SER A 51 -10.63 -4.34 4.46
C SER A 51 -10.33 -4.83 5.88
N CYS A 52 -11.37 -5.01 6.71
CA CYS A 52 -11.28 -5.53 8.07
C CYS A 52 -11.37 -7.07 8.16
N GLU A 53 -11.64 -7.75 7.05
CA GLU A 53 -11.72 -9.22 7.04
C GLU A 53 -10.35 -9.84 7.35
N PRO A 54 -10.27 -11.02 8.01
CA PRO A 54 -9.02 -11.62 8.44
C PRO A 54 -7.97 -11.75 7.32
N GLU A 55 -8.45 -12.07 6.12
CA GLU A 55 -7.63 -12.23 4.91
C GLU A 55 -7.01 -10.91 4.45
N ASN A 56 -7.67 -9.76 4.63
CA ASN A 56 -7.19 -8.46 4.16
C ASN A 56 -6.59 -7.60 5.27
N ASN A 57 -6.85 -7.91 6.54
CA ASN A 57 -6.51 -7.05 7.69
C ASN A 57 -5.03 -6.63 7.71
N THR A 58 -4.11 -7.57 7.47
CA THR A 58 -2.66 -7.28 7.41
C THR A 58 -2.32 -6.36 6.24
N THR A 59 -2.87 -6.64 5.07
CA THR A 59 -2.69 -5.84 3.85
C THR A 59 -3.21 -4.41 4.03
N THR A 60 -4.39 -4.26 4.63
CA THR A 60 -5.01 -2.97 4.99
C THR A 60 -4.14 -2.20 5.97
N LYS A 61 -3.62 -2.84 7.02
CA LYS A 61 -2.71 -2.20 7.98
C LYS A 61 -1.42 -1.71 7.33
N ASN A 62 -0.85 -2.49 6.41
CA ASN A 62 0.31 -2.06 5.63
C ASN A 62 -0.03 -0.84 4.77
N ALA A 63 -1.21 -0.80 4.15
CA ALA A 63 -1.62 0.36 3.36
C ALA A 63 -1.80 1.62 4.20
N VAL A 64 -2.42 1.51 5.39
CA VAL A 64 -2.52 2.65 6.33
C VAL A 64 -1.13 3.14 6.74
N SER A 65 -0.24 2.22 7.11
CA SER A 65 1.14 2.57 7.49
C SER A 65 1.89 3.24 6.33
N ALA A 66 1.73 2.74 5.11
CA ALA A 66 2.33 3.33 3.92
C ALA A 66 1.85 4.76 3.68
N VAL A 67 0.54 5.01 3.76
CA VAL A 67 -0.03 6.36 3.59
C VAL A 67 0.49 7.37 4.61
N ILE A 68 0.74 6.94 5.86
CA ILE A 68 1.27 7.82 6.91
C ILE A 68 2.75 8.18 6.67
N LYS A 69 3.51 7.27 6.05
CA LYS A 69 4.96 7.39 5.85
C LYS A 69 5.35 8.04 4.52
N ILE A 70 4.45 8.03 3.55
CA ILE A 70 4.53 8.81 2.30
C ILE A 70 4.21 10.27 2.62
#